data_AF-A0A2P2K8E9-F1
#
_entry.id   AF-A0A2P2K8E9-F1
#
_cell.length_a   1.000
_cell.length_b   1.000
_cell.length_c   1.000
_cell.angle_alpha   90.00
_cell.angle_beta   90.00
_cell.angle_gamma   90.00
#
_symmetry.space_group_name_H-M   'P 1'
#
loop_
_entity.id
_entity.type
_entity.pdbx_description
1 polymer ?
#
loop_
_entity_poly.entity_id
_entity_poly.type
_entity_poly.pdbx_seq_one_letter_code
_entity_poly.pdbx_strand_id
1 'polypeptide(L)'
;MRKSTSTTVIRLLILLLLRHTRSQEEEEHAHEVHCSRERSRAAWQVIEQYLMPFVERESYQISSKCRLHPENDLFREQEQHKIHLDINEWQCGYCKKSFLAEKYLDQHFHNRHFNLLNVSLGKCLADLCGALHCDFVMDPKTPKSKCNPAAVAKNCHLCESLADSCFPIDQGPSARRLHG
;
A
#
# COMPACT_ATOMS: atom_id res chain seq x y z
N MET A 1 -23.79 -55.12 27.84
CA MET A 1 -23.31 -54.95 26.45
C MET A 1 -23.06 -53.45 26.20
N ARG A 2 -21.82 -52.97 26.27
CA ARG A 2 -21.44 -51.56 26.06
C ARG A 2 -21.02 -51.36 24.59
N LYS A 3 -21.93 -50.87 23.75
CA LYS A 3 -21.64 -50.41 22.39
C LYS A 3 -22.23 -49.02 22.20
N SER A 4 -21.70 -48.00 22.88
CA SER A 4 -22.12 -46.61 22.64
C SER A 4 -21.13 -45.59 23.21
N THR A 5 -19.88 -45.64 22.78
CA THR A 5 -18.88 -44.63 23.14
C THR A 5 -18.01 -44.23 21.93
N SER A 6 -17.68 -45.19 21.07
CA SER A 6 -16.78 -44.98 19.94
C SER A 6 -17.31 -43.99 18.89
N THR A 7 -18.56 -44.11 18.46
CA THR A 7 -19.13 -43.27 17.38
C THR A 7 -19.29 -41.80 17.80
N THR A 8 -19.61 -41.55 19.07
CA THR A 8 -19.76 -40.18 19.60
C THR A 8 -18.41 -39.49 19.73
N VAL A 9 -17.38 -40.21 20.16
CA VAL A 9 -16.00 -39.69 20.26
C VAL A 9 -15.44 -39.37 18.88
N ILE A 10 -15.65 -40.24 17.89
CA ILE A 10 -15.22 -40.01 16.51
C ILE A 10 -15.91 -38.78 15.90
N ARG A 11 -17.23 -38.62 16.10
CA ARG A 11 -17.95 -37.42 15.63
C ARG A 11 -17.45 -36.14 16.30
N LEU A 12 -17.13 -36.17 17.59
CA LEU A 12 -16.60 -35.02 18.31
C LEU A 12 -15.20 -34.63 17.79
N LEU A 13 -14.33 -35.63 17.55
CA LEU A 13 -13.01 -35.40 16.97
C LEU A 13 -13.08 -34.81 15.56
N ILE A 14 -13.97 -35.30 14.70
CA ILE A 14 -14.18 -34.74 13.35
C ILE A 14 -14.66 -33.28 13.42
N LEU A 15 -15.60 -32.96 14.32
CA LEU A 15 -16.08 -31.58 14.50
C LEU A 15 -14.99 -30.65 15.05
N LEU A 16 -14.11 -31.14 15.93
CA LEU A 16 -12.98 -30.37 16.45
C LEU A 16 -11.92 -30.12 15.37
N LEU A 17 -11.62 -31.13 14.55
CA LEU A 17 -10.69 -31.00 13.42
C LEU A 17 -11.23 -30.03 12.36
N LEU A 18 -12.51 -30.12 11.99
CA LEU A 18 -13.16 -29.20 11.05
C LEU A 18 -13.20 -27.75 11.56
N ARG A 19 -13.34 -27.56 12.88
CA ARG A 19 -13.26 -26.22 13.51
C ARG A 19 -11.83 -25.68 13.49
N HIS A 20 -10.83 -26.54 13.74
CA HIS A 20 -9.41 -26.17 13.69
C HIS A 20 -8.95 -25.79 12.28
N THR A 21 -9.34 -26.56 11.26
CA THR A 21 -8.99 -26.25 9.86
C THR A 21 -9.61 -24.94 9.41
N ARG A 22 -10.87 -24.69 9.78
CA ARG A 22 -11.56 -23.44 9.47
C ARG A 22 -10.92 -22.23 10.15
N SER A 23 -10.47 -22.34 11.41
CA SER A 23 -9.76 -21.25 12.07
C SER A 23 -8.40 -20.96 11.44
N GLN A 24 -7.69 -21.98 10.93
CA GLN A 24 -6.42 -21.79 10.22
C GLN A 24 -6.61 -21.09 8.87
N GLU A 25 -7.63 -21.47 8.11
CA GLU A 25 -7.98 -20.81 6.84
C GLU A 25 -8.44 -19.36 7.04
N GLU A 26 -9.22 -19.08 8.09
CA GLU A 26 -9.65 -17.71 8.44
C GLU A 26 -8.46 -16.83 8.91
N GLU A 27 -7.44 -17.39 9.57
CA GLU A 27 -6.20 -16.67 9.95
C GLU A 27 -5.28 -16.42 8.74
N GLU A 28 -5.15 -17.39 7.83
CA GLU A 28 -4.28 -17.27 6.65
C GLU A 28 -4.86 -16.32 5.59
N HIS A 29 -6.20 -16.25 5.47
CA HIS A 29 -6.87 -15.36 4.51
C HIS A 29 -7.06 -13.92 5.03
N ALA A 30 -6.90 -13.67 6.33
CA ALA A 30 -7.02 -12.33 6.92
C ALA A 30 -5.83 -11.39 6.64
N HIS A 31 -4.74 -11.90 6.04
CA HIS A 31 -3.48 -11.16 5.84
C HIS A 31 -3.24 -10.72 4.39
N GLU A 32 -4.24 -10.77 3.51
CA GLU A 32 -4.04 -10.39 2.11
C GLU A 32 -4.14 -8.85 1.91
N VAL A 33 -2.98 -8.21 1.74
CA VAL A 33 -2.90 -6.80 1.32
C VAL A 33 -2.95 -6.74 -0.20
N HIS A 34 -4.09 -6.32 -0.76
CA HIS A 34 -4.24 -6.07 -2.20
C HIS A 34 -3.63 -4.72 -2.62
N CYS A 35 -2.35 -4.50 -2.34
CA CYS A 35 -1.62 -3.31 -2.75
C CYS A 35 -0.21 -3.67 -3.22
N SER A 36 0.13 -3.31 -4.46
CA SER A 36 1.48 -3.50 -4.99
C SER A 36 2.43 -2.49 -4.33
N ARG A 37 3.34 -2.98 -3.47
CA ARG A 37 4.32 -2.16 -2.78
C ARG A 37 5.21 -1.36 -3.73
N GLU A 38 5.79 -2.04 -4.72
CA GLU A 38 6.70 -1.42 -5.69
C GLU A 38 6.00 -0.28 -6.47
N ARG A 39 4.76 -0.51 -6.93
CA ARG A 39 3.97 0.53 -7.59
C ARG A 39 3.57 1.66 -6.63
N SER A 40 3.28 1.36 -5.37
CA SER A 40 3.01 2.37 -4.34
C SER A 40 4.23 3.26 -4.08
N ARG A 41 5.45 2.67 -4.06
CA ARG A 41 6.71 3.40 -3.97
C ARG A 41 6.91 4.31 -5.18
N ALA A 42 6.69 3.80 -6.39
CA ALA A 42 6.78 4.60 -7.62
C ALA A 42 5.77 5.76 -7.63
N ALA A 43 4.53 5.51 -7.17
CA ALA A 43 3.54 6.58 -7.01
C ALA A 43 4.03 7.67 -6.06
N TRP A 44 4.59 7.29 -4.90
CA TRP A 44 5.16 8.27 -3.97
C TRP A 44 6.31 9.05 -4.59
N GLN A 45 7.23 8.42 -5.32
CA GLN A 45 8.32 9.12 -5.99
C GLN A 45 7.82 10.20 -6.96
N VAL A 46 6.77 9.91 -7.72
CA VAL A 46 6.13 10.91 -8.61
C VAL A 46 5.52 12.04 -7.79
N ILE A 47 4.79 11.73 -6.72
CA ILE A 47 4.16 12.73 -5.84
C ILE A 47 5.22 13.62 -5.19
N GLU A 48 6.27 13.04 -4.64
CA GLU A 48 7.38 13.73 -3.99
C GLU A 48 8.13 14.62 -4.97
N GLN A 49 8.34 14.16 -6.21
CA GLN A 49 9.05 14.93 -7.22
C GLN A 49 8.21 16.08 -7.80
N TYR A 50 6.92 15.86 -8.05
CA TYR A 50 6.10 16.77 -8.85
C TYR A 50 5.03 17.54 -8.09
N LEU A 51 4.58 17.06 -6.92
CA LEU A 51 3.52 17.72 -6.15
C LEU A 51 4.04 18.36 -4.86
N MET A 52 4.82 17.63 -4.06
CA MET A 52 5.28 18.10 -2.74
C MET A 52 6.03 19.44 -2.78
N PRO A 53 6.87 19.76 -3.80
CA PRO A 53 7.54 21.06 -3.87
C PRO A 53 6.57 22.25 -3.95
N PHE A 54 5.38 22.04 -4.52
CA PHE A 54 4.33 23.07 -4.56
C PHE A 54 3.59 23.15 -3.23
N VAL A 55 3.27 22.00 -2.61
CA VAL A 55 2.64 21.95 -1.29
C VAL A 55 3.49 22.69 -0.25
N GLU A 56 4.80 22.44 -0.25
CA GLU A 56 5.77 23.08 0.64
C GLU A 56 5.90 24.59 0.37
N ARG A 57 6.00 24.98 -0.91
CA ARG A 57 6.05 26.40 -1.31
C ARG A 57 4.81 27.16 -0.82
N GLU A 58 3.66 26.52 -0.89
CA GLU A 58 2.38 27.07 -0.44
C GLU A 58 2.18 27.00 1.09
N SER A 59 3.13 26.39 1.81
CA SER A 59 3.06 26.08 3.24
C SER A 59 1.75 25.37 3.62
N TYR A 60 1.25 24.55 2.70
CA TYR A 60 -0.06 23.95 2.83
C TYR A 60 0.00 22.68 3.68
N GLN A 61 -0.90 22.57 4.65
CA GLN A 61 -1.05 21.39 5.48
C GLN A 61 -2.05 20.45 4.83
N ILE A 62 -1.58 19.30 4.34
CA ILE A 62 -2.45 18.27 3.77
C ILE A 62 -3.39 17.77 4.88
N SER A 63 -4.68 17.69 4.59
CA SER A 63 -5.67 17.19 5.54
C SER A 63 -5.46 15.70 5.84
N SER A 64 -5.71 15.26 7.08
CA SER A 64 -5.70 13.84 7.45
C SER A 64 -6.77 13.01 6.71
N LYS A 65 -7.74 13.64 6.06
CA LYS A 65 -8.72 12.98 5.18
C LYS A 65 -8.19 12.72 3.76
N CYS A 66 -7.14 13.44 3.34
CA CYS A 66 -6.57 13.32 2.01
C CYS A 66 -5.79 12.01 1.87
N ARG A 67 -5.96 11.32 0.73
CA ARG A 67 -5.20 10.10 0.42
C ARG A 67 -3.68 10.29 0.46
N LEU A 68 -3.21 11.49 0.09
CA LEU A 68 -1.78 11.83 0.04
C LEU A 68 -1.20 12.24 1.39
N HIS A 69 -2.01 12.26 2.45
CA HIS A 69 -1.50 12.53 3.79
C HIS A 69 -0.42 11.48 4.14
N PRO A 70 0.74 11.85 4.69
CA PRO A 70 1.82 10.90 4.96
C PRO A 70 1.39 9.72 5.85
N GLU A 71 0.54 9.96 6.83
CA GLU A 71 0.01 8.91 7.73
C GLU A 71 -1.00 7.97 7.05
N ASN A 72 -1.54 8.36 5.91
CA ASN A 72 -2.49 7.56 5.15
C ASN A 72 -1.80 6.67 4.12
N ASP A 73 -0.50 6.80 3.85
CA ASP A 73 0.18 5.87 2.94
C ASP A 73 0.45 4.55 3.65
N LEU A 74 -0.15 3.48 3.11
CA LEU A 74 -0.10 2.12 3.67
C LEU A 74 1.33 1.62 3.94
N PHE A 75 2.30 1.98 3.08
CA PHE A 75 3.67 1.49 3.19
C PHE A 75 4.67 2.54 3.70
N ARG A 76 4.26 3.80 3.91
CA ARG A 76 5.16 4.92 4.29
C ARG A 76 6.14 4.56 5.39
N GLU A 77 5.61 4.05 6.49
CA GLU A 77 6.43 3.76 7.67
C GLU A 77 7.51 2.72 7.35
N GLN A 78 7.15 1.63 6.66
CA GLN A 78 8.12 0.60 6.30
C GLN A 78 9.14 1.08 5.26
N GLU A 79 8.72 1.89 4.29
CA GLU A 79 9.64 2.48 3.30
C GLU A 79 10.65 3.42 3.97
N GLN A 80 10.24 4.19 4.99
CA GLN A 80 11.13 5.03 5.81
C GLN A 80 12.10 4.22 6.69
N HIS A 81 11.78 2.95 6.96
CA HIS A 81 12.63 2.03 7.72
C HIS A 81 13.52 1.17 6.82
N LYS A 82 13.71 1.54 5.56
CA LYS A 82 14.76 0.96 4.71
C LYS A 82 16.04 1.73 4.88
N ILE A 83 17.12 1.02 5.13
CA ILE A 83 18.46 1.59 5.22
C ILE A 83 19.27 1.00 4.06
N HIS A 84 19.69 1.84 3.12
CA HIS A 84 20.57 1.45 2.02
C HIS A 84 22.01 1.78 2.42
N LEU A 85 22.80 0.77 2.76
CA LEU A 85 24.17 0.93 3.26
C LEU A 85 25.19 0.93 2.12
N ASP A 86 24.99 0.07 1.12
CA ASP A 86 25.82 -0.06 -0.08
C ASP A 86 24.98 -0.66 -1.23
N ILE A 87 25.52 -0.69 -2.45
CA ILE A 87 24.87 -1.16 -3.70
C ILE A 87 24.12 -2.49 -3.52
N ASN A 88 24.70 -3.41 -2.74
CA ASN A 88 24.15 -4.74 -2.48
C ASN A 88 23.86 -4.97 -0.99
N GLU A 89 23.68 -3.91 -0.22
CA GLU A 89 23.40 -4.02 1.21
C GLU A 89 22.24 -3.12 1.63
N TRP A 90 21.10 -3.78 1.84
CA TRP A 90 19.87 -3.21 2.39
C TRP A 90 19.65 -3.73 3.79
N GLN A 91 19.30 -2.87 4.74
CA GLN A 91 19.07 -3.24 6.12
C GLN A 91 17.66 -2.85 6.57
N CYS A 92 17.02 -3.76 7.30
CA CYS A 92 15.75 -3.51 7.98
C CYS A 92 15.95 -2.57 9.17
N GLY A 93 15.30 -1.42 9.16
CA GLY A 93 15.34 -0.43 10.23
C GLY A 93 14.84 -0.94 11.58
N TYR A 94 13.88 -1.88 11.58
CA TYR A 94 13.27 -2.43 12.79
C TYR A 94 14.14 -3.45 13.52
N CYS A 95 14.69 -4.44 12.80
CA CYS A 95 15.40 -5.58 13.41
C CYS A 95 16.86 -5.73 12.97
N LYS A 96 17.37 -4.78 12.17
CA LYS A 96 18.77 -4.68 11.72
C LYS A 96 19.29 -5.85 10.88
N LYS A 97 18.40 -6.72 10.37
CA LYS A 97 18.77 -7.75 9.38
C LYS A 97 19.16 -7.11 8.05
N SER A 98 20.26 -7.57 7.46
CA SER A 98 20.74 -7.14 6.15
C SER A 98 20.29 -8.09 5.03
N PHE A 99 20.19 -7.56 3.81
CA PHE A 99 19.67 -8.21 2.62
C PHE A 99 20.47 -7.76 1.40
N LEU A 100 20.63 -8.66 0.44
CA LEU A 100 21.41 -8.40 -0.77
C LEU A 100 20.77 -7.37 -1.73
N ALA A 101 19.44 -7.23 -1.66
CA ALA A 101 18.68 -6.38 -2.55
C ALA A 101 17.37 -5.93 -1.90
N GLU A 102 16.85 -4.78 -2.33
CA GLU A 102 15.61 -4.18 -1.80
C GLU A 102 14.43 -5.16 -1.83
N LYS A 103 14.28 -5.95 -2.91
CA LYS A 103 13.20 -6.93 -3.05
C LYS A 103 13.17 -7.98 -1.91
N TYR A 104 14.33 -8.35 -1.37
CA TYR A 104 14.42 -9.30 -0.26
C TYR A 104 14.06 -8.63 1.07
N LEU A 105 14.38 -7.33 1.22
CA LEU A 105 13.92 -6.54 2.36
C LEU A 105 12.40 -6.32 2.31
N ASP A 106 11.84 -6.05 1.13
CA ASP A 106 10.38 -5.94 0.93
C ASP A 106 9.65 -7.23 1.30
N GLN A 107 10.17 -8.37 0.84
CA GLN A 107 9.64 -9.68 1.22
C GLN A 107 9.77 -9.92 2.73
N HIS A 108 10.87 -9.49 3.35
CA HIS A 108 11.04 -9.56 4.80
C HIS A 108 10.01 -8.70 5.55
N PHE A 109 9.72 -7.48 5.09
CA PHE A 109 8.65 -6.67 5.69
C PHE A 109 7.29 -7.36 5.61
N HIS A 110 6.96 -7.95 4.46
CA HIS A 110 5.72 -8.71 4.30
C HIS A 110 5.66 -9.92 5.25
N ASN A 111 6.75 -10.66 5.44
CA ASN A 111 6.72 -11.89 6.24
C ASN A 111 6.89 -11.67 7.75
N ARG A 112 7.55 -10.59 8.16
CA ARG A 112 8.01 -10.40 9.56
C ARG A 112 7.53 -9.12 10.21
N HIS A 113 7.06 -8.15 9.43
CA HIS A 113 6.62 -6.85 9.92
C HIS A 113 5.24 -6.46 9.36
N PHE A 114 4.46 -7.42 8.85
CA PHE A 114 3.11 -7.19 8.35
C PHE A 114 2.22 -6.49 9.37
N ASN A 115 2.33 -6.89 10.63
CA ASN A 115 1.55 -6.37 11.75
C ASN A 115 1.79 -4.88 12.06
N LEU A 116 2.82 -4.26 11.46
CA LEU A 116 3.06 -2.82 11.56
C LEU A 116 2.28 -2.01 10.52
N LEU A 117 1.68 -2.67 9.52
CA LEU A 117 0.83 -1.99 8.54
C LEU A 117 -0.51 -1.60 9.16
N ASN A 118 -0.92 -0.36 8.94
CA ASN A 118 -2.29 0.08 9.25
C ASN A 118 -3.22 -0.29 8.10
N VAL A 119 -3.53 -1.58 7.94
CA VAL A 119 -4.37 -2.09 6.84
C VAL A 119 -5.78 -1.48 6.87
N SER A 120 -6.29 -1.09 8.04
CA SER A 120 -7.63 -0.50 8.20
C SER A 120 -7.77 0.92 7.67
N LEU A 121 -6.75 1.77 7.87
CA LEU A 121 -6.80 3.19 7.51
C LEU A 121 -5.91 3.53 6.32
N GLY A 122 -4.84 2.77 6.14
CA GLY A 122 -3.86 2.93 5.08
C GLY A 122 -4.50 2.88 3.70
N LYS A 123 -4.01 3.75 2.83
CA LYS A 123 -4.40 3.91 1.44
C LYS A 123 -3.27 3.40 0.57
N CYS A 124 -3.63 2.56 -0.38
CA CYS A 124 -2.70 2.11 -1.39
C CYS A 124 -2.42 3.26 -2.36
N LEU A 125 -1.17 3.73 -2.47
CA LEU A 125 -0.83 4.74 -3.48
C LEU A 125 -0.71 4.13 -4.88
N ALA A 126 -0.57 2.81 -5.00
CA ALA A 126 -0.59 2.13 -6.30
C ALA A 126 -1.91 2.33 -7.06
N ASP A 127 -3.00 2.63 -6.35
CA ASP A 127 -4.29 3.01 -6.94
C ASP A 127 -4.18 4.25 -7.85
N LEU A 128 -3.19 5.11 -7.59
CA LEU A 128 -2.94 6.34 -8.34
C LEU A 128 -2.09 6.10 -9.60
N CYS A 129 -1.53 4.90 -9.78
CA CYS A 129 -0.56 4.65 -10.84
C CYS A 129 -1.10 4.78 -12.26
N GLY A 130 -2.41 4.65 -12.46
CA GLY A 130 -3.04 4.96 -13.74
C GLY A 130 -2.79 6.40 -14.16
N ALA A 131 -2.97 7.35 -13.23
CA ALA A 131 -2.79 8.78 -13.46
C ALA A 131 -1.32 9.23 -13.34
N LEU A 132 -0.56 8.63 -12.42
CA LEU A 132 0.83 8.98 -12.16
C LEU A 132 1.83 8.29 -13.10
N HIS A 133 1.38 7.38 -13.96
CA HIS A 133 2.22 6.62 -14.88
C HIS A 133 3.38 5.87 -14.18
N CYS A 134 3.12 5.23 -13.03
CA CYS A 134 4.16 4.52 -12.25
C CYS A 134 4.96 3.52 -13.09
N ASP A 135 4.31 2.83 -14.02
CA ASP A 135 4.96 1.81 -14.84
C ASP A 135 6.08 2.41 -15.73
N PHE A 136 5.94 3.68 -16.13
CA PHE A 136 7.00 4.41 -16.85
C PHE A 136 8.15 4.83 -15.94
N VAL A 137 7.86 5.15 -14.67
CA VAL A 137 8.88 5.48 -13.66
C VAL A 137 9.71 4.24 -13.30
N MET A 138 9.04 3.09 -13.18
CA MET A 138 9.68 1.82 -12.84
C MET A 138 10.48 1.23 -14.00
N ASP A 139 9.94 1.27 -15.22
CA ASP A 139 10.64 0.84 -16.42
C ASP A 139 10.39 1.81 -17.59
N PRO A 140 11.30 2.77 -17.82
CA PRO A 140 11.19 3.74 -18.91
C PRO A 140 11.23 3.10 -20.31
N LYS A 141 11.69 1.84 -20.41
CA LYS A 141 11.75 1.10 -21.69
C LYS A 141 10.40 0.49 -22.06
N THR A 142 9.41 0.57 -21.18
CA THR A 142 8.05 0.11 -21.46
C THR A 142 7.51 0.78 -22.73
N PRO A 143 7.11 -0.01 -23.74
CA PRO A 143 6.55 0.55 -24.97
C PRO A 143 5.29 1.34 -24.65
N LYS A 144 5.18 2.55 -25.21
CA LYS A 144 3.94 3.34 -25.12
C LYS A 144 2.82 2.55 -25.77
N SER A 145 1.79 2.21 -24.99
CA SER A 145 0.57 1.62 -25.53
C SER A 145 -0.20 2.67 -26.35
N LYS A 146 -1.11 2.21 -27.21
CA LYS A 146 -2.07 3.11 -27.87
C LYS A 146 -2.91 3.83 -26.80
N CYS A 147 -3.24 5.10 -27.05
CA CYS A 147 -4.10 5.88 -26.17
C CYS A 147 -5.47 5.19 -26.03
N ASN A 148 -5.93 5.01 -24.79
CA ASN A 148 -7.24 4.48 -24.48
C ASN A 148 -8.11 5.61 -23.86
N PRO A 149 -9.12 6.12 -24.58
CA PRO A 149 -9.97 7.21 -24.09
C PRO A 149 -10.66 6.91 -22.75
N ALA A 150 -11.06 5.65 -22.51
CA ALA A 150 -11.70 5.27 -21.25
C ALA A 150 -10.73 5.34 -20.06
N ALA A 151 -9.47 4.95 -20.29
CA ALA A 151 -8.42 5.07 -19.27
C ALA A 151 -8.10 6.55 -18.98
N VAL A 152 -8.05 7.39 -20.01
CA VAL A 152 -7.85 8.84 -19.87
C VAL A 152 -8.98 9.46 -19.03
N ALA A 153 -10.24 9.18 -19.36
CA ALA A 153 -11.38 9.69 -18.59
C ALA A 153 -11.36 9.23 -17.13
N LYS A 154 -11.06 7.95 -16.89
CA LYS A 154 -10.91 7.40 -15.53
C LYS A 154 -9.81 8.11 -14.75
N ASN A 155 -8.65 8.32 -15.37
CA ASN A 155 -7.51 8.98 -14.74
C ASN A 155 -7.80 10.47 -14.48
N CYS A 156 -8.53 11.14 -15.37
CA CYS A 156 -8.99 12.52 -15.18
C CYS A 156 -9.84 12.63 -13.92
N HIS A 157 -10.89 11.80 -13.81
CA HIS A 157 -11.75 11.78 -12.62
C HIS A 157 -11.02 11.41 -11.34
N LEU A 158 -10.02 10.53 -11.43
CA LEU A 158 -9.16 10.19 -10.29
C LEU A 158 -8.37 11.41 -9.81
N CYS A 159 -7.77 12.18 -10.72
CA CYS A 159 -7.06 13.41 -10.39
C CYS A 159 -8.00 14.48 -9.82
N GLU A 160 -9.16 14.68 -10.42
CA GLU A 160 -10.20 15.63 -9.94
C GLU A 160 -10.62 15.28 -8.51
N SER A 161 -10.98 14.02 -8.26
CA SER A 161 -11.39 13.55 -6.92
C SER A 161 -10.26 13.70 -5.88
N LEU A 162 -9.00 13.53 -6.31
CA LEU A 162 -7.84 13.73 -5.45
C LEU A 162 -7.65 15.21 -5.13
N ALA A 163 -7.76 16.10 -6.12
CA ALA A 163 -7.68 17.54 -5.94
C ALA A 163 -8.82 18.06 -5.03
N ASP A 164 -10.04 17.60 -5.24
CA ASP A 164 -11.22 17.93 -4.41
C ASP A 164 -11.05 17.51 -2.95
N SER A 165 -10.42 16.37 -2.69
CA SER A 165 -10.27 15.85 -1.32
C SER A 165 -9.01 16.37 -0.62
N CYS A 166 -7.96 16.69 -1.36
CA CYS A 166 -6.67 17.11 -0.82
C CYS A 166 -6.49 18.63 -0.81
N PHE A 167 -7.07 19.33 -1.78
CA PHE A 167 -6.93 20.77 -1.98
C PHE A 167 -8.29 21.45 -2.23
N PRO A 168 -9.22 21.47 -1.25
CA PRO A 168 -10.56 22.02 -1.48
C PRO A 168 -10.52 23.54 -1.70
N ILE A 169 -11.18 24.02 -2.75
CA ILE A 169 -11.11 25.43 -3.22
C ILE A 169 -11.61 26.45 -2.17
N ASP A 170 -12.43 25.99 -1.23
CA ASP A 170 -12.98 26.75 -0.11
C ASP A 170 -12.03 26.86 1.10
N GLN A 171 -10.93 26.10 1.13
CA GLN A 171 -9.92 26.12 2.20
C GLN A 171 -8.81 27.16 1.99
N GLY A 172 -9.11 28.21 1.23
CA GLY A 172 -8.28 29.40 1.09
C GLY A 172 -7.39 29.43 -0.16
N PRO A 173 -6.57 30.49 -0.31
CA PRO A 173 -5.85 30.77 -1.55
C PRO A 173 -4.81 29.70 -1.93
N SER A 174 -4.12 29.13 -0.94
CA SER A 174 -3.12 28.07 -1.17
C SER A 174 -3.78 26.79 -1.70
N ALA A 175 -4.89 26.35 -1.08
CA ALA A 175 -5.65 25.20 -1.55
C ALA A 175 -6.14 25.40 -2.99
N ARG A 176 -6.65 26.59 -3.31
CA ARG A 176 -7.09 26.93 -4.68
C ARG A 176 -5.96 26.86 -5.71
N ARG A 177 -4.75 27.30 -5.38
CA ARG A 177 -3.58 27.20 -6.28
C ARG A 177 -3.12 25.76 -6.49
N LEU A 178 -3.20 24.93 -5.46
CA LEU A 178 -2.84 23.50 -5.53
C LEU A 178 -3.91 22.66 -6.24
N HIS A 179 -5.16 23.12 -6.25
CA HIS A 179 -6.26 22.43 -6.91
C HIS A 179 -6.15 22.42 -8.45
N GLY A 180 -5.66 23.50 -9.04
CA GLY A 180 -5.56 23.69 -10.50
C GLY A 180 -6.05 25.05 -10.95
#